data_AF-A0A9E0LW63-F1
#
_entry.id   AF-A0A9E0LW63-F1
#
_cell.length_a   1.000
_cell.length_b   1.000
_cell.length_c   1.000
_cell.angle_alpha   90.00
_cell.angle_beta   90.00
_cell.angle_gamma   90.00
#
_symmetry.space_group_name_H-M   'P 1'
#
loop_
_entity.id
_entity.type
_entity.pdbx_description
1 polymer ?
#
loop_
_entity_poly.entity_id
_entity_poly.type
_entity_poly.pdbx_seq_one_letter_code
_entity_poly.pdbx_strand_id
1 'polypeptide(L)' 'MSQPDFLICLNCESPCYVFEWGDNGCEEALCQVCGNDEPDQFATEDDFDAIVIDHGEKQ' A
#
# COMPACT_ATOMS: atom_id res chain seq x y z
N MET A 1 -1.80 -16.15 -0.38
CA MET A 1 -2.60 -15.03 0.16
C MET A 1 -3.55 -14.61 -0.95
N SER A 2 -4.79 -14.24 -0.64
CA SER A 2 -5.64 -13.65 -1.67
C SER A 2 -5.05 -12.30 -2.07
N GLN A 3 -4.96 -12.02 -3.38
CA GLN A 3 -4.53 -10.71 -3.86
C GLN A 3 -5.49 -9.63 -3.31
N PRO A 4 -4.97 -8.49 -2.82
CA PRO A 4 -5.82 -7.39 -2.35
C PRO A 4 -6.60 -6.75 -3.50
N ASP A 5 -7.72 -6.09 -3.20
CA ASP A 5 -8.51 -5.37 -4.21
C ASP A 5 -7.82 -4.07 -4.67
N PHE A 6 -7.05 -3.44 -3.76
CA PHE A 6 -6.25 -2.25 -4.01
C PHE A 6 -5.10 -2.19 -3.01
N LEU A 7 -4.10 -1.37 -3.33
CA LEU A 7 -3.04 -1.00 -2.39
C LEU A 7 -3.19 0.46 -1.98
N ILE A 8 -2.71 0.81 -0.80
CA ILE A 8 -2.69 2.17 -0.27
C ILE A 8 -1.30 2.74 -0.54
N CYS A 9 -1.23 3.84 -1.29
CA CYS A 9 0.03 4.54 -1.51
C CYS A 9 0.48 5.22 -0.21
N LEU A 10 1.60 4.83 0.36
CA LEU A 10 2.12 5.39 1.61
C LEU A 10 2.63 6.83 1.45
N ASN A 11 2.88 7.26 0.21
CA ASN A 11 3.33 8.63 -0.07
C ASN A 11 2.18 9.66 -0.04
N CYS A 12 0.96 9.27 -0.38
CA CYS A 12 -0.18 10.21 -0.48
C CYS A 12 -1.50 9.67 0.04
N GLU A 13 -1.49 8.51 0.71
CA GLU A 13 -2.63 7.84 1.36
C GLU A 13 -3.83 7.59 0.42
N SER A 14 -3.58 7.51 -0.88
CA SER A 14 -4.62 7.27 -1.89
C SER A 14 -4.67 5.80 -2.31
N PRO A 15 -5.86 5.25 -2.63
CA PRO A 15 -5.98 3.89 -3.16
C PRO A 15 -5.38 3.78 -4.57
N CYS A 16 -4.69 2.66 -4.82
CA CYS A 16 -4.00 2.32 -6.05
C CYS A 16 -4.53 0.99 -6.61
N TYR A 17 -5.05 1.05 -7.83
CA TYR A 17 -5.62 -0.10 -8.54
C TYR A 17 -4.71 -0.59 -9.69
N VAL A 18 -3.56 0.07 -9.90
CA VAL A 18 -2.60 -0.25 -10.95
C VAL A 18 -1.37 -0.84 -10.29
N PHE A 19 -1.38 -2.17 -10.13
CA PHE A 19 -0.30 -2.93 -9.51
C PHE A 19 -0.28 -4.38 -10.01
N GLU A 20 0.88 -5.01 -9.89
CA GLU A 20 1.09 -6.44 -10.10
C GLU A 20 1.37 -7.12 -8.76
N TRP A 21 0.65 -8.20 -8.48
CA TRP A 21 0.75 -8.96 -7.23
C TRP A 21 1.22 -10.38 -7.52
N GLY A 22 2.37 -10.73 -6.97
CA GLY A 22 2.99 -12.03 -7.10
C GLY A 22 2.93 -12.86 -5.82
N ASP A 23 3.72 -13.93 -5.79
CA ASP A 23 3.76 -14.86 -4.66
C ASP A 23 4.31 -14.23 -3.37
N ASN A 24 5.15 -13.20 -3.50
CA ASN A 24 5.82 -12.52 -2.40
C ASN A 24 5.21 -11.15 -2.02
N GLY A 25 4.09 -10.76 -2.64
CA GLY A 25 3.46 -9.46 -2.43
C GLY A 25 3.42 -8.59 -3.68
N CYS A 26 3.49 -7.27 -3.49
CA CYS A 26 3.50 -6.30 -4.59
C CYS A 26 4.83 -6.35 -5.34
N GLU A 27 4.81 -6.70 -6.62
CA GLU A 27 6.01 -6.73 -7.48
C GLU A 27 6.19 -5.40 -8.22
N GLU A 28 5.09 -4.80 -8.69
CA GLU A 28 5.06 -3.50 -9.37
C GLU A 28 3.81 -2.71 -8.94
N ALA A 29 3.90 -1.39 -8.81
CA ALA A 29 2.74 -0.54 -8.55
C ALA A 29 2.96 0.88 -9.09
N LEU A 30 1.89 1.54 -9.53
CA LEU A 30 1.95 2.94 -9.98
C LEU A 30 0.75 3.75 -9.46
N CYS A 31 1.05 4.65 -8.54
CA CYS A 31 0.07 5.58 -8.01
C CYS A 31 -0.32 6.62 -9.07
N GLN A 32 -1.57 6.56 -9.52
CA GLN A 32 -2.12 7.50 -10.49
C GLN A 32 -2.37 8.91 -9.92
N VAL A 33 -2.18 9.12 -8.61
CA VAL A 33 -2.43 10.39 -7.91
C VAL A 33 -1.14 11.21 -7.77
N CYS A 34 -0.10 10.63 -7.18
CA CYS A 34 1.17 11.32 -6.93
C CYS A 34 2.30 10.90 -7.89
N GLY A 35 2.10 9.84 -8.68
CA GLY A 35 3.12 9.30 -9.60
C GLY A 35 4.15 8.39 -8.94
N ASN A 36 3.97 8.01 -7.66
CA ASN A 36 4.85 7.05 -6.99
C ASN A 36 4.80 5.68 -7.71
N ASP A 37 5.96 5.13 -8.01
CA ASP A 37 6.15 3.85 -8.70
C ASP A 37 6.98 2.83 -7.91
N GLU A 38 7.38 3.19 -6.68
CA GLU A 38 8.13 2.31 -5.77
C GLU A 38 7.17 1.33 -5.07
N PRO A 39 7.24 0.00 -5.33
CA PRO A 39 6.32 -1.00 -4.77
C PRO A 39 6.35 -1.06 -3.23
N ASP A 40 7.53 -0.84 -2.63
CA ASP A 40 7.75 -0.80 -1.18
C ASP A 40 7.08 0.41 -0.51
N GLN A 41 6.57 1.37 -1.29
CA GLN A 41 5.79 2.53 -0.83
C GLN A 41 4.28 2.30 -0.97
N PHE A 42 3.85 1.04 -1.08
CA PHE A 42 2.45 0.65 -1.06
C PHE A 42 2.20 -0.37 0.04
N ALA A 43 1.05 -0.28 0.68
CA ALA A 43 0.61 -1.20 1.73
C ALA A 43 -0.74 -1.81 1.37
N THR A 44 -1.02 -3.00 1.87
CA THR A 44 -2.40 -3.50 1.90
C THR A 44 -3.23 -2.72 2.94
N GLU A 45 -4.55 -2.85 2.92
CA GLU A 45 -5.41 -2.28 3.97
C GLU A 45 -5.01 -2.79 5.36
N ASP A 46 -4.78 -4.10 5.49
CA ASP A 46 -4.34 -4.72 6.74
C ASP A 46 -2.99 -4.17 7.23
N ASP A 47 -2.01 -4.01 6.33
CA ASP A 47 -0.70 -3.46 6.67
C ASP A 47 -0.77 -1.98 7.04
N PHE A 48 -1.58 -1.20 6.31
CA PHE A 48 -1.76 0.22 6.58
C PHE A 48 -2.42 0.46 7.93
N ASP A 49 -3.48 -0.29 8.26
CA ASP A 49 -4.12 -0.24 9.56
C ASP A 49 -3.12 -0.60 10.68
N ALA A 50 -2.28 -1.62 10.49
CA ALA A 50 -1.23 -1.96 11.45
C ALA A 50 -0.22 -0.82 11.67
N ILE A 51 0.20 -0.13 10.60
CA ILE A 51 1.10 1.03 10.66
C ILE A 51 0.45 2.21 11.40
N VAL A 52 -0.82 2.48 11.12
CA VAL A 52 -1.57 3.60 11.72
C VAL A 52 -1.83 3.36 13.22
N ILE A 53 -2.13 2.12 13.60
CA ILE A 53 -2.36 1.75 15.01
C ILE A 53 -1.08 1.92 15.84
N ASP A 54 0.09 1.56 15.31
CA ASP A 54 1.39 1.71 16.01
C ASP A 54 1.75 3.18 16.28
N HIS A 55 1.41 4.08 15.35
CA HIS A 55 1.62 5.52 15.54
C HIS A 55 0.54 6.23 16.39
N GLY A 56 -0.48 5.51 16.84
CA GLY A 56 -1.58 6.02 17.67
C GLY A 56 -1.29 6.11 19.17
N GLU A 57 -0.24 5.46 19.67
CA GLU A 57 0.14 5.54 21.09
C GLU A 57 1.12 6.70 21.37
N LYS A 58 0.68 7.94 21.15
CA LYS A 58 1.20 9.06 21.95
C LYS A 58 0.33 9.23 23.19
N GLN A 59 0.94 8.85 24.31
CA GLN A 59 0.52 9.02 25.71
C GLN A 59 -0.15 10.36 26.02
#